data_AF-A0AAW7GUP7-F1
#
_entry.id   AF-A0AAW7GUP7-F1
#
_cell.length_a   1.000
_cell.length_b   1.000
_cell.length_c   1.000
_cell.angle_alpha   90.00
_cell.angle_beta   90.00
_cell.angle_gamma   90.00
#
_symmetry.space_group_name_H-M   'P 1'
#
loop_
_entity.id
_entity.type
_entity.pdbx_description
1 polymer ?
#
loop_
_entity_poly.entity_id
_entity_poly.type
_entity_poly.pdbx_seq_one_letter_code
_entity_poly.pdbx_strand_id
1 'polypeptide(L)'
;MSKRNDIIEPSEWTSTRKTGLVYSEILGWIDIGHAQGSDIKNLMIDIKRGESGCDGYYEVTYSQKMFVYHRQFGTGKFVKWRIKQGLSACEKNSVALAMMMTTARVFESLQANWCFSWYTDSGFSGEDLTSDLLGFYRAILPSDYQSRLRLVSKERALNRWDFYGPIGNYKNKGFLPLLFPDPSDNCAVHKPYKGSLPSFMTWVQPWSDFTSGRVQVISGDGGYYSFLSR
;
A
#
# COMPACT_ATOMS: atom_id res chain seq x y z
N MET A 1 0.95 12.19 4.72
CA MET A 1 1.95 12.71 3.76
C MET A 1 3.29 12.79 4.47
N SER A 2 4.27 12.11 3.89
CA SER A 2 5.64 12.06 4.39
C SER A 2 6.30 13.43 4.37
N LYS A 3 7.22 13.67 5.30
CA LYS A 3 7.99 14.90 5.42
C LYS A 3 9.47 14.62 5.24
N ARG A 4 10.22 15.67 4.90
CA ARG A 4 11.68 15.62 4.80
C ARG A 4 12.35 15.03 6.05
N ASN A 5 11.85 15.38 7.24
CA ASN A 5 12.39 14.91 8.51
C ASN A 5 12.05 13.44 8.82
N ASP A 6 11.14 12.83 8.05
CA ASP A 6 10.87 11.40 8.14
C ASP A 6 11.95 10.58 7.42
N ILE A 7 12.82 11.21 6.62
CA ILE A 7 13.90 10.52 5.89
C ILE A 7 14.97 10.04 6.89
N ILE A 8 15.26 8.74 6.82
CA ILE A 8 16.20 8.06 7.72
C ILE A 8 17.29 7.32 6.96
N GLU A 9 18.34 6.92 7.68
CA GLU A 9 19.30 5.97 7.13
C GLU A 9 18.69 4.58 6.97
N PRO A 10 19.04 3.81 5.91
CA PRO A 10 18.55 2.44 5.74
C PRO A 10 18.80 1.54 6.95
N SER A 11 19.93 1.72 7.64
CA SER A 11 20.27 0.94 8.85
C SER A 11 19.33 1.19 10.02
N GLU A 12 18.60 2.32 10.03
CA GLU A 12 17.57 2.60 11.03
C GLU A 12 16.26 1.87 10.74
N TRP A 13 16.07 1.30 9.54
CA TRP A 13 14.88 0.52 9.20
C TRP A 13 14.93 -0.88 9.81
N THR A 14 14.84 -0.94 11.13
CA THR A 14 14.79 -2.18 11.90
C THR A 14 13.36 -2.74 12.00
N SER A 15 13.22 -3.96 12.52
CA SER A 15 11.91 -4.58 12.77
C SER A 15 11.04 -3.84 13.80
N THR A 16 11.64 -3.04 14.67
CA THR A 16 10.95 -2.27 15.71
C THR A 16 10.57 -0.87 15.24
N ARG A 17 11.20 -0.36 14.18
CA ARG A 17 10.93 0.98 13.65
C ARG A 17 9.63 0.99 12.86
N LYS A 18 8.67 1.79 13.32
CA LYS A 18 7.32 1.82 12.74
C LYS A 18 7.06 2.90 11.70
N THR A 19 7.93 3.89 11.65
CA THR A 19 7.76 5.07 10.79
C THR A 19 9.11 5.50 10.20
N GLY A 20 9.03 6.21 9.09
CA GLY A 20 10.17 6.76 8.39
C GLY A 20 9.98 6.62 6.89
N LEU A 21 10.84 7.32 6.17
CA LEU A 21 10.87 7.37 4.73
C LEU A 21 12.29 6.98 4.28
N VAL A 22 12.38 6.06 3.33
CA VAL A 22 13.65 5.70 2.69
C VAL A 22 13.49 5.76 1.18
N TYR A 23 14.62 5.87 0.48
CA TYR A 23 14.62 5.83 -0.97
C TYR A 23 15.30 4.53 -1.46
N SER A 24 14.64 3.88 -2.42
CA SER A 24 15.05 2.66 -3.09
C SER A 24 15.27 2.96 -4.58
N GLU A 25 16.37 2.49 -5.15
CA GLU A 25 16.57 2.58 -6.60
C GLU A 25 15.63 1.68 -7.40
N ILE A 26 14.91 0.77 -6.74
CA ILE A 26 13.98 -0.18 -7.36
C ILE A 26 12.54 0.27 -7.21
N LEU A 27 12.15 0.78 -6.02
CA LEU A 27 10.77 1.14 -5.72
C LEU A 27 10.52 2.65 -5.60
N GLY A 28 11.57 3.47 -5.61
CA GLY A 28 11.46 4.89 -5.34
C GLY A 28 11.34 5.17 -3.84
N TRP A 29 10.51 6.14 -3.47
CA TRP A 29 10.23 6.42 -2.07
C TRP A 29 9.40 5.30 -1.44
N ILE A 30 9.75 4.93 -0.20
CA ILE A 30 9.05 3.89 0.58
C ILE A 30 8.70 4.46 1.95
N ASP A 31 7.40 4.55 2.23
CA ASP A 31 6.90 4.82 3.58
C ASP A 31 6.94 3.52 4.40
N ILE A 32 7.72 3.53 5.49
CA ILE A 32 7.93 2.36 6.35
C ILE A 32 6.65 1.94 7.09
N GLY A 33 5.79 2.90 7.42
CA GLY A 33 4.50 2.65 8.07
C GLY A 33 3.54 1.90 7.16
N HIS A 34 3.45 2.31 5.90
CA HIS A 34 2.69 1.59 4.86
C HIS A 34 3.31 0.21 4.56
N ALA A 35 4.64 0.14 4.42
CA ALA A 35 5.35 -1.09 4.11
C ALA A 35 5.36 -2.14 5.24
N GLN A 36 4.67 -1.95 6.36
CA GLN A 36 4.60 -2.94 7.45
C GLN A 36 3.74 -4.16 7.11
N GLY A 37 2.70 -3.98 6.30
CA GLY A 37 1.72 -5.03 5.98
C GLY A 37 0.90 -5.52 7.18
N SER A 38 0.77 -4.70 8.23
CA SER A 38 0.06 -5.07 9.46
C SER A 38 -1.43 -5.33 9.21
N ASP A 39 -2.04 -4.51 8.36
CA ASP A 39 -3.42 -4.67 7.86
C ASP A 39 -3.59 -5.96 7.04
N ILE A 40 -2.62 -6.30 6.19
CA ILE A 40 -2.62 -7.55 5.42
C ILE A 40 -2.48 -8.76 6.35
N LYS A 41 -1.64 -8.69 7.39
CA LYS A 41 -1.56 -9.77 8.40
C LYS A 41 -2.91 -10.00 9.08
N ASN A 42 -3.62 -8.93 9.43
CA ASN A 42 -4.96 -9.03 10.02
C ASN A 42 -5.95 -9.64 9.02
N LEU A 43 -5.94 -9.20 7.76
CA LEU A 43 -6.76 -9.77 6.69
C LEU A 43 -6.51 -11.28 6.53
N MET A 44 -5.24 -11.71 6.54
CA MET A 44 -4.88 -13.12 6.45
C MET A 44 -5.32 -13.92 7.68
N ILE A 45 -5.36 -13.31 8.87
CA ILE A 45 -5.93 -13.93 10.08
C ILE A 45 -7.44 -14.12 9.92
N ASP A 46 -8.16 -13.11 9.41
CA ASP A 46 -9.61 -13.19 9.22
C ASP A 46 -9.98 -14.23 8.14
N ILE A 47 -9.23 -14.30 7.05
CA ILE A 47 -9.36 -15.36 6.03
C ILE A 47 -9.13 -16.73 6.67
N LYS A 48 -8.06 -16.90 7.46
CA LYS A 48 -7.78 -18.18 8.15
C LYS A 48 -8.91 -18.58 9.11
N ARG A 49 -9.48 -17.63 9.85
CA ARG A 49 -10.62 -17.89 10.74
C ARG A 49 -11.85 -18.35 9.96
N GLY A 50 -12.16 -17.69 8.84
CA GLY A 50 -13.28 -18.07 7.98
C GLY A 50 -13.12 -19.44 7.33
N GLU A 51 -11.91 -19.78 6.90
CA GLU A 51 -11.57 -21.13 6.38
C GLU A 51 -11.77 -22.24 7.41
N SER A 52 -11.65 -21.94 8.72
CA SER A 52 -11.84 -22.91 9.79
C SER A 52 -13.30 -23.09 10.24
N GLY A 53 -14.26 -22.33 9.66
CA GLY A 53 -15.69 -22.47 9.97
C GLY A 53 -16.33 -23.71 9.33
N CYS A 54 -17.65 -23.87 9.48
CA CYS A 54 -18.41 -25.00 8.93
C CYS A 54 -19.50 -24.61 7.91
N ASP A 55 -19.62 -23.33 7.56
CA ASP A 55 -20.78 -22.79 6.82
C ASP A 55 -20.62 -22.85 5.28
N GLY A 56 -19.53 -23.44 4.78
CA GLY A 56 -19.21 -23.53 3.34
C GLY A 56 -18.74 -22.22 2.71
N TYR A 57 -19.17 -21.08 3.27
CA TYR A 57 -18.75 -19.73 2.93
C TYR A 57 -18.50 -18.91 4.19
N TYR A 58 -17.67 -17.88 4.07
CA TYR A 58 -17.45 -16.88 5.11
C TYR A 58 -17.35 -15.49 4.49
N GLU A 59 -17.54 -14.47 5.32
CA GLU A 59 -17.44 -13.08 4.89
C GLU A 59 -16.21 -12.43 5.50
N VAL A 60 -15.47 -11.68 4.70
CA VAL A 60 -14.27 -10.95 5.12
C VAL A 60 -14.43 -9.50 4.73
N THR A 61 -14.06 -8.62 5.64
CA THR A 61 -14.01 -7.18 5.40
C THR A 61 -12.56 -6.73 5.42
N TYR A 62 -12.11 -6.11 4.34
CA TYR A 62 -10.82 -5.42 4.32
C TYR A 62 -11.06 -3.92 4.32
N SER A 63 -10.34 -3.20 5.18
CA SER A 63 -10.43 -1.75 5.24
C SER A 63 -9.08 -1.10 5.32
N GLN A 64 -8.93 0.03 4.62
CA GLN A 64 -7.81 0.95 4.79
C GLN A 64 -8.34 2.22 5.45
N LYS A 65 -7.67 2.63 6.53
CA LYS A 65 -7.97 3.89 7.23
C LYS A 65 -7.22 5.02 6.56
N MET A 66 -7.93 6.11 6.27
CA MET A 66 -7.30 7.38 5.99
C MET A 66 -7.31 8.25 7.25
N PHE A 67 -6.19 8.90 7.56
CA PHE A 67 -6.15 9.98 8.54
C PHE A 67 -6.43 11.30 7.82
N VAL A 68 -7.63 11.85 7.99
CA VAL A 68 -7.96 13.22 7.58
C VAL A 68 -7.75 14.13 8.79
N TYR A 69 -6.87 15.12 8.64
CA TYR A 69 -6.63 16.20 9.61
C TYR A 69 -6.11 15.75 11.00
N HIS A 70 -4.87 16.11 11.34
CA HIS A 70 -4.31 16.06 12.70
C HIS A 70 -4.73 14.86 13.59
N ARG A 71 -4.74 13.63 13.04
CA ARG A 71 -5.09 12.41 13.79
C ARG A 71 -6.49 12.43 14.46
N GLN A 72 -7.42 13.30 14.05
CA GLN A 72 -8.72 13.47 14.74
C GLN A 72 -9.92 12.90 13.99
N PHE A 73 -9.91 12.84 12.65
CA PHE A 73 -11.03 12.32 11.86
C PHE A 73 -10.57 11.22 10.89
N GLY A 74 -11.07 10.00 11.09
CA GLY A 74 -10.80 8.87 10.19
C GLY A 74 -12.05 8.49 9.39
N THR A 75 -12.07 8.78 8.09
CA THR A 75 -12.95 8.11 7.15
C THR A 75 -12.23 6.89 6.60
N GLY A 76 -12.82 5.71 6.76
CA GLY A 76 -12.28 4.46 6.24
C GLY A 76 -13.08 3.97 5.05
N LYS A 77 -12.40 3.38 4.08
CA LYS A 77 -13.04 2.63 2.99
C LYS A 77 -12.88 1.15 3.25
N PHE A 78 -13.91 0.39 2.92
CA PHE A 78 -13.87 -1.05 3.05
C PHE A 78 -14.52 -1.75 1.87
N VAL A 79 -14.03 -2.95 1.61
CA VAL A 79 -14.69 -3.92 0.76
C VAL A 79 -15.08 -5.11 1.62
N LYS A 80 -16.27 -5.66 1.37
CA LYS A 80 -16.77 -6.86 2.04
C LYS A 80 -17.00 -7.94 1.01
N TRP A 81 -16.31 -9.05 1.15
CA TRP A 81 -16.36 -10.16 0.19
C TRP A 81 -16.85 -11.43 0.87
N ARG A 82 -17.60 -12.25 0.14
CA ARG A 82 -17.96 -13.61 0.51
C ARG A 82 -17.03 -14.58 -0.19
N ILE A 83 -16.44 -15.51 0.55
CA ILE A 83 -15.45 -16.44 0.07
C ILE A 83 -15.90 -17.87 0.39
N LYS A 84 -15.83 -18.76 -0.60
CA LYS A 84 -16.08 -20.19 -0.43
C LYS A 84 -14.88 -20.83 0.27
N GLN A 85 -15.14 -21.66 1.27
CA GLN A 85 -14.11 -22.42 1.96
C GLN A 85 -13.38 -23.40 1.03
N GLY A 86 -12.16 -23.78 1.43
CA GLY A 86 -11.33 -24.72 0.67
C GLY A 86 -10.46 -24.04 -0.39
N LEU A 87 -10.19 -22.75 -0.25
CA LEU A 87 -9.15 -22.10 -1.05
C LEU A 87 -7.77 -22.65 -0.67
N SER A 88 -6.89 -22.82 -1.66
CA SER A 88 -5.48 -23.09 -1.42
C SER A 88 -4.78 -21.86 -0.80
N ALA A 89 -3.56 -22.05 -0.26
CA ALA A 89 -2.79 -20.94 0.30
C ALA A 89 -2.50 -19.84 -0.75
N CYS A 90 -2.19 -20.24 -1.99
CA CYS A 90 -1.96 -19.30 -3.09
C CYS A 90 -3.22 -18.51 -3.43
N GLU A 91 -4.37 -19.17 -3.50
CA GLU A 91 -5.66 -18.51 -3.78
C GLU A 91 -6.04 -17.51 -2.68
N LYS A 92 -5.79 -17.85 -1.40
CA LYS A 92 -6.00 -16.91 -0.28
C LYS A 92 -5.15 -15.64 -0.43
N ASN A 93 -3.88 -15.79 -0.81
CA ASN A 93 -3.01 -14.64 -1.09
C ASN A 93 -3.52 -13.83 -2.29
N SER A 94 -3.98 -14.48 -3.37
CA SER A 94 -4.58 -13.81 -4.51
C SER A 94 -5.85 -13.03 -4.15
N VAL A 95 -6.71 -13.58 -3.30
CA VAL A 95 -7.91 -12.90 -2.80
C VAL A 95 -7.52 -11.70 -1.95
N ALA A 96 -6.59 -11.86 -1.02
CA ALA A 96 -6.10 -10.77 -0.17
C ALA A 96 -5.51 -9.62 -1.00
N LEU A 97 -4.71 -9.94 -2.03
CA LEU A 97 -4.15 -8.94 -2.95
C LEU A 97 -5.26 -8.20 -3.71
N ALA A 98 -6.25 -8.92 -4.22
CA ALA A 98 -7.36 -8.31 -4.95
C ALA A 98 -8.23 -7.43 -4.05
N MET A 99 -8.47 -7.81 -2.79
CA MET A 99 -9.16 -6.97 -1.81
C MET A 99 -8.39 -5.67 -1.56
N MET A 100 -7.06 -5.75 -1.36
CA MET A 100 -6.20 -4.58 -1.19
C MET A 100 -6.27 -3.63 -2.40
N MET A 101 -6.07 -4.18 -3.61
CA MET A 101 -6.09 -3.39 -4.84
C MET A 101 -7.48 -2.80 -5.14
N THR A 102 -8.55 -3.50 -4.78
CA THR A 102 -9.93 -3.00 -4.94
C THR A 102 -10.20 -1.84 -3.99
N THR A 103 -9.85 -1.95 -2.71
CA THR A 103 -10.00 -0.86 -1.74
C THR A 103 -9.23 0.39 -2.16
N ALA A 104 -8.01 0.24 -2.70
CA ALA A 104 -7.23 1.35 -3.25
C ALA A 104 -7.96 2.06 -4.42
N ARG A 105 -8.52 1.31 -5.38
CA ARG A 105 -9.26 1.90 -6.52
C ARG A 105 -10.55 2.59 -6.10
N VAL A 106 -11.28 2.00 -5.16
CA VAL A 106 -12.50 2.57 -4.58
C VAL A 106 -12.18 3.92 -3.93
N PHE A 107 -11.03 4.01 -3.26
CA PHE A 107 -10.54 5.25 -2.69
C PHE A 107 -10.27 6.31 -3.76
N GLU A 108 -9.65 5.95 -4.88
CA GLU A 108 -9.40 6.87 -6.01
C GLU A 108 -10.70 7.42 -6.65
N SER A 109 -11.73 6.56 -6.78
CA SER A 109 -13.00 6.94 -7.40
C SER A 109 -13.76 8.03 -6.62
N LEU A 110 -13.59 8.11 -5.30
CA LEU A 110 -14.24 9.14 -4.47
C LEU A 110 -13.58 10.51 -4.59
N GLN A 111 -12.27 10.56 -4.84
CA GLN A 111 -11.56 11.81 -5.08
C GLN A 111 -11.75 12.33 -6.52
N ALA A 112 -12.14 11.46 -7.45
CA ALA A 112 -12.58 11.87 -8.78
C ALA A 112 -13.96 12.55 -8.77
N ASN A 113 -14.76 12.40 -7.69
CA ASN A 113 -16.03 13.11 -7.52
C ASN A 113 -15.78 14.57 -7.10
N TRP A 114 -16.10 15.47 -8.03
CA TRP A 114 -15.83 16.91 -8.02
C TRP A 114 -16.26 17.68 -6.74
N CYS A 115 -17.24 17.17 -5.97
CA CYS A 115 -17.73 17.85 -4.77
C CYS A 115 -16.75 17.80 -3.57
N PHE A 116 -15.74 16.92 -3.58
CA PHE A 116 -14.77 16.76 -2.48
C PHE A 116 -13.35 17.24 -2.81
N SER A 117 -13.06 17.61 -4.07
CA SER A 117 -11.71 18.01 -4.49
C SER A 117 -11.31 19.42 -4.07
N TRP A 118 -12.25 20.27 -3.64
CA TRP A 118 -11.96 21.69 -3.34
C TRP A 118 -11.36 21.94 -1.95
N TYR A 119 -11.40 20.95 -1.05
CA TYR A 119 -11.02 21.15 0.36
C TYR A 119 -10.05 20.10 0.93
N THR A 120 -9.62 19.09 0.16
CA THR A 120 -8.80 17.99 0.70
C THR A 120 -7.64 17.59 -0.22
N ASP A 121 -6.39 17.80 0.23
CA ASP A 121 -5.16 17.27 -0.39
C ASP A 121 -4.85 15.83 0.08
N SER A 122 -5.88 14.99 0.21
CA SER A 122 -5.77 13.69 0.92
C SER A 122 -5.58 12.49 -0.01
N GLY A 123 -5.24 12.69 -1.29
CA GLY A 123 -4.99 11.59 -2.22
C GLY A 123 -3.66 10.87 -2.01
N PHE A 124 -3.54 9.64 -2.52
CA PHE A 124 -2.31 8.85 -2.43
C PHE A 124 -1.10 9.69 -2.88
N SER A 125 -0.12 9.78 -1.98
CA SER A 125 1.20 10.33 -2.27
C SER A 125 1.97 9.35 -3.18
N GLY A 126 3.07 9.81 -3.76
CA GLY A 126 3.80 9.05 -4.79
C GLY A 126 4.24 7.65 -4.35
N GLU A 127 4.45 7.46 -3.05
CA GLU A 127 4.98 6.27 -2.40
C GLU A 127 3.93 5.30 -1.87
N ASP A 128 2.68 5.74 -1.61
CA ASP A 128 1.74 5.02 -0.75
C ASP A 128 1.42 3.61 -1.28
N LEU A 129 0.90 3.51 -2.52
CA LEU A 129 0.47 2.22 -3.08
C LEU A 129 1.61 1.24 -3.33
N THR A 130 2.79 1.74 -3.73
CA THR A 130 3.98 0.90 -3.88
C THR A 130 4.48 0.40 -2.53
N SER A 131 4.39 1.22 -1.47
CA SER A 131 4.71 0.84 -0.10
C SER A 131 3.73 -0.18 0.46
N ASP A 132 2.42 0.01 0.24
CA ASP A 132 1.37 -0.95 0.60
C ASP A 132 1.61 -2.31 -0.08
N LEU A 133 1.96 -2.33 -1.37
CA LEU A 133 2.28 -3.57 -2.08
C LEU A 133 3.53 -4.26 -1.51
N LEU A 134 4.57 -3.51 -1.15
CA LEU A 134 5.73 -4.08 -0.46
C LEU A 134 5.31 -4.68 0.90
N GLY A 135 4.43 -3.97 1.64
CA GLY A 135 3.84 -4.46 2.88
C GLY A 135 3.07 -5.77 2.70
N PHE A 136 2.29 -5.89 1.63
CA PHE A 136 1.59 -7.13 1.28
C PHE A 136 2.55 -8.31 1.15
N TYR A 137 3.61 -8.17 0.35
CA TYR A 137 4.58 -9.26 0.15
C TYR A 137 5.32 -9.62 1.44
N ARG A 138 5.71 -8.62 2.24
CA ARG A 138 6.32 -8.82 3.57
C ARG A 138 5.39 -9.55 4.54
N ALA A 139 4.07 -9.37 4.42
CA ALA A 139 3.08 -10.00 5.28
C ALA A 139 2.86 -11.48 4.92
N ILE A 140 2.79 -11.82 3.64
CA ILE A 140 2.50 -13.19 3.19
C ILE A 140 3.74 -14.10 3.17
N LEU A 141 4.93 -13.52 3.03
CA LEU A 141 6.19 -14.27 3.01
C LEU A 141 7.27 -13.48 3.76
N PRO A 142 7.50 -13.75 5.05
CA PRO A 142 8.58 -13.11 5.79
C PRO A 142 9.94 -13.43 5.15
N SER A 143 10.64 -12.40 4.66
CA SER A 143 11.95 -12.52 4.02
C SER A 143 12.74 -11.22 4.23
N ASP A 144 14.05 -11.26 3.94
CA ASP A 144 14.86 -10.06 3.88
C ASP A 144 14.65 -9.36 2.53
N TYR A 145 13.60 -8.54 2.48
CA TYR A 145 13.32 -7.71 1.31
C TYR A 145 14.27 -6.53 1.21
N GLN A 146 14.82 -6.03 2.33
CA GLN A 146 15.65 -4.81 2.34
C GLN A 146 16.91 -4.99 1.51
N SER A 147 17.56 -6.15 1.58
CA SER A 147 18.72 -6.47 0.73
C SER A 147 18.42 -6.46 -0.76
N ARG A 148 17.14 -6.56 -1.15
CA ARG A 148 16.68 -6.55 -2.55
C ARG A 148 16.18 -5.19 -3.02
N LEU A 149 16.18 -4.17 -2.18
CA LEU A 149 15.61 -2.85 -2.49
C LEU A 149 16.64 -1.84 -3.01
N ARG A 150 17.95 -2.10 -2.91
CA ARG A 150 18.99 -1.12 -3.25
C ARG A 150 18.70 0.24 -2.59
N LEU A 151 18.63 0.22 -1.26
CA LEU A 151 18.38 1.41 -0.48
C LEU A 151 19.61 2.34 -0.58
N VAL A 152 19.36 3.63 -0.75
CA VAL A 152 20.42 4.66 -0.78
C VAL A 152 20.60 5.27 0.60
N SER A 153 21.76 5.89 0.85
CA SER A 153 22.00 6.63 2.09
C SER A 153 21.00 7.77 2.27
N LYS A 154 20.78 8.17 3.53
CA LYS A 154 19.94 9.33 3.87
C LYS A 154 20.37 10.58 3.11
N GLU A 155 21.67 10.81 2.97
CA GLU A 155 22.21 11.94 2.20
C GLU A 155 21.73 11.92 0.74
N ARG A 156 21.85 10.78 0.06
CA ARG A 156 21.41 10.62 -1.34
C ARG A 156 19.88 10.72 -1.49
N ALA A 157 19.14 10.27 -0.48
CA ALA A 157 17.69 10.45 -0.41
C ALA A 157 17.32 11.92 -0.20
N LEU A 158 18.00 12.63 0.71
CA LEU A 158 17.80 14.05 0.95
C LEU A 158 18.13 14.89 -0.29
N ASN A 159 19.19 14.57 -1.02
CA ASN A 159 19.51 15.25 -2.29
C ASN A 159 18.34 15.15 -3.29
N ARG A 160 17.74 13.95 -3.45
CA ARG A 160 16.53 13.77 -4.27
C ARG A 160 15.36 14.61 -3.74
N TRP A 161 15.13 14.58 -2.43
CA TRP A 161 14.06 15.37 -1.82
C TRP A 161 14.24 16.87 -2.07
N ASP A 162 15.46 17.39 -1.93
CA ASP A 162 15.76 18.81 -2.06
C ASP A 162 15.70 19.28 -3.52
N PHE A 163 16.04 18.39 -4.47
CA PHE A 163 15.97 18.68 -5.90
C PHE A 163 14.54 18.59 -6.47
N TYR A 164 13.82 17.50 -6.20
CA TYR A 164 12.48 17.25 -6.75
C TYR A 164 11.36 17.85 -5.89
N GLY A 165 11.64 18.11 -4.61
CA GLY A 165 10.66 18.57 -3.63
C GLY A 165 9.89 17.42 -2.95
N PRO A 166 8.89 17.77 -2.12
CA PRO A 166 8.14 16.81 -1.33
C PRO A 166 7.42 15.75 -2.17
N ILE A 167 7.55 14.48 -1.77
CA ILE A 167 6.92 13.35 -2.48
C ILE A 167 5.39 13.47 -2.56
N GLY A 168 4.77 14.13 -1.59
CA GLY A 168 3.34 14.40 -1.57
C GLY A 168 2.81 15.26 -2.73
N ASN A 169 3.69 16.02 -3.40
CA ASN A 169 3.35 16.77 -4.62
C ASN A 169 3.21 15.87 -5.85
N TYR A 170 3.66 14.62 -5.77
CA TYR A 170 3.55 13.63 -6.83
C TYR A 170 2.43 12.65 -6.48
N LYS A 171 1.43 12.53 -7.37
CA LYS A 171 0.36 11.56 -7.19
C LYS A 171 0.68 10.27 -7.94
N ASN A 172 0.57 9.13 -7.25
CA ASN A 172 0.73 7.81 -7.85
C ASN A 172 -0.53 6.97 -7.64
N LYS A 173 -1.37 6.90 -8.68
CA LYS A 173 -2.63 6.15 -8.69
C LYS A 173 -2.47 4.68 -9.12
N GLY A 174 -1.26 4.14 -8.96
CA GLY A 174 -0.93 2.81 -9.41
C GLY A 174 0.13 2.18 -8.54
N PHE A 175 0.26 0.87 -8.67
CA PHE A 175 1.22 0.09 -7.88
C PHE A 175 2.64 0.13 -8.45
N LEU A 176 2.81 0.64 -9.68
CA LEU A 176 4.13 0.82 -10.28
C LEU A 176 4.92 1.89 -9.52
N PRO A 177 6.21 1.63 -9.23
CA PRO A 177 7.04 2.56 -8.49
C PRO A 177 7.24 3.87 -9.28
N LEU A 178 7.31 4.98 -8.55
CA LEU A 178 7.69 6.28 -9.09
C LEU A 178 9.15 6.55 -8.72
N LEU A 179 10.03 6.51 -9.72
CA LEU A 179 11.47 6.65 -9.56
C LEU A 179 11.91 8.09 -9.80
N PHE A 180 12.88 8.52 -8.99
CA PHE A 180 13.49 9.84 -8.99
C PHE A 180 15.00 9.68 -9.30
N PRO A 181 15.41 10.00 -10.54
CA PRO A 181 16.81 9.92 -10.96
C PRO A 181 17.75 10.66 -10.00
N ASP A 182 18.99 10.19 -9.85
CA ASP A 182 19.96 10.86 -8.99
C ASP A 182 20.25 12.28 -9.51
N PRO A 183 20.05 13.35 -8.71
CA PRO A 183 20.32 14.72 -9.17
C PRO A 183 21.80 14.96 -9.54
N SER A 184 22.71 14.17 -8.96
CA SER A 184 24.14 14.25 -9.25
C SER A 184 24.57 13.49 -10.52
N ASP A 185 23.67 12.72 -11.16
CA ASP A 185 23.98 11.97 -12.37
C ASP A 185 23.73 12.82 -13.63
N ASN A 186 24.78 13.44 -14.16
CA ASN A 186 24.73 14.31 -15.33
C ASN A 186 24.24 13.61 -16.61
N CYS A 187 24.24 12.27 -16.65
CA CYS A 187 23.77 11.51 -17.81
C CYS A 187 22.26 11.20 -17.74
N ALA A 188 21.62 11.43 -16.59
CA ALA A 188 20.23 11.11 -16.40
C ALA A 188 19.30 12.23 -16.88
N VAL A 189 18.16 11.84 -17.46
CA VAL A 189 17.04 12.78 -17.62
C VAL A 189 16.40 12.94 -16.25
N HIS A 190 16.65 14.07 -15.57
CA HIS A 190 16.15 14.38 -14.22
C HIS A 190 14.64 14.67 -14.16
N LYS A 191 13.84 13.71 -14.62
CA LYS A 191 12.38 13.73 -14.55
C LYS A 191 11.90 12.45 -13.88
N PRO A 192 11.00 12.53 -12.89
CA PRO A 192 10.43 11.32 -12.29
C PRO A 192 9.69 10.48 -13.32
N TYR A 193 9.78 9.16 -13.22
CA TYR A 193 9.21 8.22 -14.19
C TYR A 193 8.73 6.92 -13.52
N LYS A 194 7.88 6.16 -14.22
CA LYS A 194 7.40 4.86 -13.72
C LYS A 194 8.43 3.76 -13.96
N GLY A 195 8.78 3.05 -12.90
CA GLY A 195 9.60 1.84 -12.98
C GLY A 195 8.74 0.58 -13.13
N SER A 196 9.43 -0.55 -13.31
CA SER A 196 8.81 -1.89 -13.29
C SER A 196 8.86 -2.48 -11.90
N LEU A 197 7.86 -3.30 -11.54
CA LEU A 197 7.89 -4.05 -10.29
C LEU A 197 8.95 -5.17 -10.36
N PRO A 198 9.71 -5.40 -9.28
CA PRO A 198 10.63 -6.53 -9.21
C PRO A 198 9.87 -7.86 -9.13
N SER A 199 10.48 -8.95 -9.57
CA SER A 199 9.83 -10.28 -9.64
C SER A 199 9.26 -10.77 -8.30
N PHE A 200 9.90 -10.42 -7.19
CA PHE A 200 9.41 -10.76 -5.84
C PHE A 200 8.12 -10.03 -5.47
N MET A 201 7.73 -9.00 -6.23
CA MET A 201 6.47 -8.26 -6.11
C MET A 201 5.47 -8.55 -7.25
N THR A 202 5.65 -9.65 -7.99
CA THR A 202 4.75 -10.03 -9.08
C THR A 202 4.33 -11.50 -9.09
N TRP A 203 4.86 -12.33 -8.17
CA TRP A 203 4.58 -13.78 -8.17
C TRP A 203 3.16 -14.14 -7.70
N VAL A 204 2.52 -13.27 -6.91
CA VAL A 204 1.08 -13.35 -6.61
C VAL A 204 0.34 -12.47 -7.59
N GLN A 205 -0.64 -13.04 -8.29
CA GLN A 205 -1.59 -12.30 -9.11
C GLN A 205 -2.88 -12.06 -8.32
N PRO A 206 -3.53 -10.89 -8.46
CA PRO A 206 -4.80 -10.65 -7.81
C PRO A 206 -5.86 -11.61 -8.33
N TRP A 207 -6.74 -12.07 -7.44
CA TRP A 207 -7.91 -12.86 -7.80
C TRP A 207 -8.72 -12.19 -8.92
N SER A 208 -9.08 -12.97 -9.94
CA SER A 208 -9.80 -12.50 -11.13
C SER A 208 -11.03 -13.33 -11.50
N ASP A 209 -11.18 -14.54 -10.94
CA ASP A 209 -12.32 -15.41 -11.24
C ASP A 209 -13.50 -15.13 -10.31
N PHE A 210 -14.28 -14.10 -10.65
CA PHE A 210 -15.53 -13.78 -9.95
C PHE A 210 -16.73 -14.55 -10.50
N THR A 211 -16.53 -15.39 -11.52
CA THR A 211 -17.60 -16.14 -12.19
C THR A 211 -17.82 -17.54 -11.63
N SER A 212 -16.82 -18.16 -11.01
CA SER A 212 -16.95 -19.50 -10.41
C SER A 212 -17.81 -19.56 -9.15
N GLY A 213 -18.25 -18.40 -8.64
CA GLY A 213 -18.99 -18.30 -7.38
C GLY A 213 -18.14 -18.56 -6.13
N ARG A 214 -16.82 -18.82 -6.27
CA ARG A 214 -15.90 -19.04 -5.14
C ARG A 214 -15.59 -17.77 -4.37
N VAL A 215 -15.62 -16.62 -5.03
CA VAL A 215 -15.43 -15.30 -4.42
C VAL A 215 -16.46 -14.34 -4.99
N GLN A 216 -17.17 -13.63 -4.12
CA GLN A 216 -18.22 -12.70 -4.49
C GLN A 216 -18.04 -11.38 -3.73
N VAL A 217 -18.16 -10.26 -4.43
CA VAL A 217 -18.11 -8.93 -3.80
C VAL A 217 -19.51 -8.63 -3.23
N ILE A 218 -19.62 -8.53 -1.90
CA ILE A 218 -20.87 -8.16 -1.22
C ILE A 218 -21.04 -6.64 -1.21
N SER A 219 -19.97 -5.92 -0.84
CA SER A 219 -19.90 -4.47 -0.91
C SER A 219 -18.55 -4.06 -1.49
N GLY A 220 -18.61 -3.30 -2.58
CA GLY A 220 -17.43 -2.82 -3.29
C GLY A 220 -16.97 -1.43 -2.84
N ASP A 221 -17.76 -0.66 -2.09
CA ASP A 221 -17.53 0.78 -1.87
C ASP A 221 -17.95 1.33 -0.49
N GLY A 222 -18.11 0.44 0.49
CA GLY A 222 -18.54 0.78 1.85
C GLY A 222 -17.65 1.83 2.52
N GLY A 223 -18.26 2.77 3.25
CA GLY A 223 -17.57 3.78 4.06
C GLY A 223 -17.92 3.67 5.54
N TYR A 224 -16.97 3.94 6.42
CA TYR A 224 -17.24 4.12 7.86
C TYR A 224 -16.54 5.35 8.41
N TYR A 225 -17.09 5.88 9.49
CA TYR A 225 -16.49 6.93 10.30
C TYR A 225 -15.93 6.30 11.58
N SER A 226 -14.68 6.59 11.92
CA SER A 226 -14.10 6.21 13.20
C SER A 226 -13.66 7.45 13.98
N PHE A 227 -14.13 7.55 15.22
CA PHE A 227 -13.67 8.55 16.19
C PHE A 227 -12.57 7.94 17.05
N LEU A 228 -11.47 8.66 17.23
CA LEU A 228 -10.57 8.44 18.36
C LEU A 228 -11.16 9.21 19.55
N SER A 229 -11.79 8.52 20.50
CA SER A 229 -11.97 9.10 21.85
C SER A 229 -10.59 9.20 22.49
N ARG A 230 -10.26 10.39 23.00
CA ARG A 230 -8.99 10.71 23.66
C ARG A 230 -8.58 9.71 24.73
#